data_AF-A0A7L2VLU0-F1
#
_entry.id   AF-A0A7L2VLU0-F1
#
_cell.length_a   1.000
_cell.length_b   1.000
_cell.length_c   1.000
_cell.angle_alpha   90.00
_cell.angle_beta   90.00
_cell.angle_gamma   90.00
#
_symmetry.space_group_name_H-M   'P 1'
#
loop_
_entity.id
_entity.type
_entity.pdbx_description
1 polymer ?
#
loop_
_entity_poly.entity_id
_entity_poly.type
_entity_poly.pdbx_seq_one_letter_code
_entity_poly.pdbx_strand_id
1 'polypeptide(L)'
;MPVKGGTKCIKYLLFGFNFIFWLAGTAVLAIGLWLRFDSQTKSIFELESNNTTFYTGVYILIGAGALMMLVGFLGCCGALQESQCMLGLFFLFLFVIFALEIAAAIWGFANKEKV
;
A
#
# COMPACT_ATOMS: atom_id res chain seq x y z
N MET A 1 -18.56 20.71 -13.61
CA MET A 1 -18.24 22.17 -13.62
C MET A 1 -16.79 22.32 -13.16
N PRO A 2 -15.92 23.04 -13.88
CA PRO A 2 -14.52 23.16 -13.45
C PRO A 2 -14.44 23.89 -12.10
N VAL A 3 -13.88 23.21 -11.11
CA VAL A 3 -13.68 23.72 -9.74
C VAL A 3 -12.87 25.03 -9.73
N LYS A 4 -13.26 26.01 -8.90
CA LYS A 4 -12.58 27.32 -8.81
C LYS A 4 -11.21 27.23 -8.14
N GLY A 5 -10.22 27.94 -8.69
CA GLY A 5 -8.93 28.35 -8.11
C GLY A 5 -8.29 27.40 -7.09
N GLY A 6 -8.54 27.62 -5.79
CA GLY A 6 -7.92 26.85 -4.70
C GLY A 6 -8.21 25.34 -4.74
N THR A 7 -9.37 24.94 -5.24
CA THR A 7 -9.72 23.50 -5.34
C THR A 7 -8.98 22.81 -6.49
N LYS A 8 -8.53 23.57 -7.50
CA LYS A 8 -7.65 23.05 -8.56
C LYS A 8 -6.27 22.70 -8.01
N CYS A 9 -5.72 23.55 -7.14
CA CYS A 9 -4.42 23.27 -6.49
C CYS A 9 -4.47 21.97 -5.69
N ILE A 10 -5.52 21.78 -4.87
CA ILE A 10 -5.74 20.54 -4.11
C ILE A 10 -5.89 19.33 -5.03
N LYS A 11 -6.62 19.47 -6.15
CA LYS A 11 -6.78 18.41 -7.14
C LYS A 11 -5.44 17.95 -7.73
N TYR A 12 -4.59 18.89 -8.12
CA TYR A 12 -3.26 18.57 -8.68
C TYR A 12 -2.33 17.98 -7.63
N LEU A 13 -2.36 18.48 -6.38
CA LEU A 13 -1.60 17.90 -5.27
C LEU A 13 -2.04 16.46 -4.97
N LEU A 14 -3.35 16.22 -4.90
CA LEU A 14 -3.91 14.88 -4.70
C LEU A 14 -3.51 13.94 -5.82
N PHE A 15 -3.59 14.38 -7.08
CA PHE A 15 -3.16 13.58 -8.22
C PHE A 15 -1.67 13.27 -8.16
N GLY A 16 -0.81 14.27 -7.94
CA GLY A 16 0.64 14.09 -7.89
C GLY A 16 1.08 13.15 -6.76
N PHE A 17 0.55 13.34 -5.56
CA PHE A 17 0.89 12.49 -4.41
C PHE A 17 0.41 11.05 -4.60
N ASN A 18 -0.84 10.85 -5.04
CA ASN A 18 -1.37 9.50 -5.31
C ASN A 18 -0.64 8.81 -6.47
N PHE A 19 -0.17 9.57 -7.46
CA PHE A 19 0.60 9.02 -8.58
C PHE A 19 1.98 8.53 -8.11
N ILE A 20 2.65 9.29 -7.24
CA ILE A 20 3.90 8.84 -6.61
C ILE A 20 3.65 7.59 -5.75
N PHE A 21 2.57 7.56 -4.97
CA PHE A 21 2.19 6.39 -4.17
C PHE A 21 1.91 5.16 -5.04
N TRP A 22 1.26 5.35 -6.19
CA TRP A 22 1.01 4.29 -7.15
C TRP A 22 2.31 3.71 -7.73
N LEU A 23 3.27 4.57 -8.10
CA LEU A 23 4.59 4.15 -8.56
C LEU A 23 5.37 3.42 -7.45
N ALA A 24 5.33 3.93 -6.22
CA ALA A 24 5.96 3.29 -5.08
C ALA A 24 5.36 1.91 -4.79
N GLY A 25 4.02 1.78 -4.80
CA GLY A 25 3.33 0.51 -4.65
C GLY A 25 3.70 -0.50 -5.74
N THR A 26 3.80 -0.03 -6.99
CA THR A 26 4.24 -0.86 -8.12
C THR A 26 5.69 -1.35 -7.92
N ALA A 27 6.60 -0.49 -7.46
CA ALA A 27 7.98 -0.87 -7.18
C ALA A 27 8.07 -1.91 -6.05
N VAL A 28 7.34 -1.71 -4.95
CA VAL A 28 7.31 -2.66 -3.82
C VAL A 28 6.70 -4.00 -4.25
N LEU A 29 5.63 -3.98 -5.04
CA LEU A 29 5.02 -5.19 -5.59
C LEU A 29 5.99 -5.92 -6.53
N ALA A 30 6.70 -5.21 -7.40
CA ALA A 30 7.71 -5.79 -8.28
C ALA A 30 8.84 -6.46 -7.48
N ILE A 31 9.33 -5.82 -6.40
CA ILE A 31 10.33 -6.40 -5.51
C ILE A 31 9.77 -7.65 -4.80
N GLY A 32 8.55 -7.59 -4.28
CA GLY A 32 7.91 -8.73 -3.62
C GLY A 32 7.73 -9.93 -4.56
N LEU A 33 7.31 -9.68 -5.80
CA LEU A 33 7.20 -10.70 -6.84
C LEU A 33 8.57 -11.23 -7.25
N TRP A 34 9.58 -10.36 -7.39
CA TRP A 34 10.96 -10.77 -7.68
C TRP A 34 11.48 -11.75 -6.61
N LEU A 35 11.34 -11.39 -5.33
CA LEU A 35 11.72 -12.24 -4.20
C LEU A 35 10.95 -13.58 -4.18
N ARG A 36 9.72 -13.62 -4.71
CA ARG A 36 8.90 -14.83 -4.76
C ARG A 36 9.24 -15.76 -5.92
N PHE A 37 9.56 -15.21 -7.09
CA PHE A 37 9.73 -15.96 -8.34
C PHE A 37 11.19 -16.24 -8.70
N ASP A 38 12.13 -15.53 -8.11
CA ASP A 38 13.55 -15.74 -8.37
C ASP A 38 14.04 -17.12 -7.88
N SER A 39 14.73 -17.84 -8.78
CA SER A 39 15.18 -19.22 -8.57
C SER A 39 16.39 -19.32 -7.64
N GLN A 40 17.19 -18.26 -7.49
CA GLN A 40 18.30 -18.20 -6.53
C GLN A 40 17.79 -17.96 -5.11
N THR A 41 16.67 -17.26 -4.98
CA THR A 41 16.03 -17.01 -3.67
C THR A 41 15.31 -18.26 -3.17
N LYS A 42 14.83 -19.15 -4.06
CA LYS A 42 14.23 -20.44 -3.69
C LYS A 42 15.16 -21.35 -2.90
N SER A 43 16.46 -21.40 -3.21
CA SER A 43 17.41 -22.22 -2.46
C SER A 43 17.69 -21.66 -1.06
N ILE A 44 17.67 -20.34 -0.88
CA ILE A 44 17.74 -19.70 0.44
C ILE A 44 16.43 -19.96 1.23
N PHE A 45 15.28 -19.90 0.55
CA PHE A 45 13.95 -20.22 1.12
C PHE A 45 13.78 -21.68 1.57
N GLU A 46 14.38 -22.63 0.85
CA GLU A 46 14.28 -24.07 1.16
C GLU A 46 15.36 -24.55 2.14
N LEU A 47 16.58 -24.02 2.06
CA LEU A 47 17.67 -24.38 2.98
C LEU A 47 17.41 -23.82 4.39
N GLU A 48 16.67 -22.72 4.48
CA GLU A 48 16.20 -22.09 5.70
C GLU A 48 14.74 -22.47 6.03
N SER A 49 14.38 -23.74 5.82
CA SER A 49 13.04 -24.34 6.03
C SER A 49 12.37 -24.10 7.40
N ASN A 50 13.05 -23.44 8.35
CA ASN A 50 12.52 -23.07 9.66
C ASN A 50 12.08 -21.59 9.75
N ASN A 51 12.44 -20.72 8.80
CA ASN A 51 12.13 -19.29 8.88
C ASN A 51 10.83 -18.94 8.16
N THR A 52 9.73 -19.45 8.71
CA THR A 52 8.35 -19.06 8.36
C THR A 52 8.16 -17.54 8.33
N THR A 53 8.88 -16.81 9.18
CA THR A 53 8.90 -15.35 9.25
C THR A 53 9.28 -14.67 7.93
N PHE A 54 10.27 -15.18 7.20
CA PHE A 54 10.72 -14.58 5.94
C PHE A 54 9.67 -14.78 4.82
N TYR A 55 9.06 -15.97 4.78
CA TYR A 55 7.93 -16.25 3.89
C TYR A 55 6.75 -15.33 4.17
N THR A 56 6.36 -15.20 5.43
CA THR A 56 5.29 -14.27 5.84
C THR A 56 5.65 -12.83 5.45
N GLY A 57 6.91 -12.41 5.64
CA GLY A 57 7.39 -11.09 5.24
C GLY A 57 7.23 -10.79 3.74
N VAL A 58 7.62 -11.73 2.87
CA VAL A 58 7.47 -11.55 1.40
C VAL A 58 6.00 -11.46 1.00
N TYR A 59 5.12 -12.28 1.59
CA TYR A 59 3.68 -12.19 1.32
C TYR A 59 3.05 -10.89 1.83
N ILE A 60 3.48 -10.40 3.00
CA ILE A 60 3.09 -9.07 3.51
C ILE A 60 3.56 -7.99 2.54
N LEU A 61 4.79 -8.06 2.03
CA LEU A 61 5.34 -7.09 1.10
C LEU A 61 4.54 -7.05 -0.22
N ILE A 62 4.20 -8.22 -0.77
CA ILE A 62 3.33 -8.33 -1.95
C ILE A 62 1.95 -7.73 -1.67
N GLY A 63 1.33 -8.11 -0.55
CA GLY A 63 0.02 -7.60 -0.16
C GLY A 63 -0.01 -6.08 0.05
N ALA A 64 0.99 -5.55 0.75
CA ALA A 64 1.14 -4.12 0.99
C ALA A 64 1.40 -3.36 -0.32
N GLY A 65 2.28 -3.88 -1.19
CA GLY A 65 2.54 -3.30 -2.52
C GLY A 65 1.29 -3.23 -3.39
N ALA A 66 0.52 -4.33 -3.45
CA ALA A 66 -0.75 -4.38 -4.19
C ALA A 66 -1.79 -3.42 -3.62
N LEU A 67 -1.90 -3.33 -2.29
CA LEU A 67 -2.83 -2.40 -1.62
C LEU A 67 -2.44 -0.93 -1.91
N MET A 68 -1.16 -0.58 -1.79
CA MET A 68 -0.66 0.76 -2.12
C MET A 68 -0.92 1.12 -3.59
N MET A 69 -0.69 0.17 -4.51
CA MET A 69 -0.98 0.35 -5.93
C MET A 69 -2.48 0.58 -6.17
N LEU A 70 -3.36 -0.22 -5.56
CA LEU A 70 -4.81 -0.08 -5.71
C LEU A 70 -5.31 1.28 -5.16
N VAL A 71 -4.91 1.63 -3.95
CA VAL A 71 -5.30 2.88 -3.28
C VAL A 71 -4.78 4.09 -4.06
N GLY A 72 -3.51 4.06 -4.50
CA GLY A 72 -2.93 5.10 -5.35
C GLY A 72 -3.69 5.25 -6.67
N PHE A 73 -4.01 4.15 -7.35
CA PHE A 73 -4.78 4.19 -8.60
C PHE A 73 -6.18 4.79 -8.41
N LEU A 74 -6.90 4.38 -7.35
CA LEU A 74 -8.21 4.95 -7.01
C LEU A 74 -8.12 6.44 -6.71
N GLY A 75 -7.06 6.90 -6.03
CA GLY A 75 -6.81 8.31 -5.78
C GLY A 75 -6.54 9.11 -7.06
N CYS A 76 -5.70 8.58 -7.96
CA CYS A 76 -5.39 9.17 -9.27
C CYS A 76 -6.64 9.29 -10.15
N CYS A 77 -7.36 8.17 -10.35
CA CYS A 77 -8.56 8.12 -11.18
C CYS A 77 -9.72 8.89 -10.58
N GLY A 78 -9.92 8.83 -9.26
CA GLY A 78 -10.93 9.61 -8.54
C GLY A 78 -10.70 11.11 -8.67
N ALA A 79 -9.44 11.55 -8.59
CA ALA A 79 -9.08 12.94 -8.84
C ALA A 79 -9.33 13.33 -10.30
N LEU A 80 -8.93 12.52 -11.29
CA LEU A 80 -9.13 12.84 -12.71
C LEU A 80 -10.61 12.89 -13.10
N GLN A 81 -11.39 11.88 -12.69
CA GLN A 81 -12.77 11.68 -13.12
C GLN A 81 -13.79 12.54 -12.35
N GLU A 82 -13.34 13.32 -11.35
CA GLU A 82 -14.20 14.07 -10.42
C GLU A 82 -15.32 13.21 -9.81
N SER A 83 -15.10 11.89 -9.73
CA SER A 83 -16.08 10.92 -9.26
C SER A 83 -16.08 10.88 -7.73
N GLN A 84 -17.16 11.38 -7.13
CA GLN A 84 -17.32 11.36 -5.67
C GLN A 84 -17.33 9.93 -5.10
N CYS A 85 -17.80 8.94 -5.87
CA CYS A 85 -17.79 7.54 -5.44
C CYS A 85 -16.37 6.98 -5.32
N MET A 86 -15.50 7.22 -6.32
CA MET A 86 -14.09 6.78 -6.26
C MET A 86 -13.30 7.50 -5.16
N LEU A 87 -13.52 8.81 -5.00
CA LEU A 87 -12.88 9.57 -3.92
C LEU A 87 -13.38 9.13 -2.53
N GLY A 88 -14.66 8.77 -2.43
CA GLY A 88 -15.25 8.17 -1.22
C GLY A 88 -14.64 6.82 -0.86
N LEU A 89 -14.46 5.93 -1.86
CA LEU A 89 -13.77 4.65 -1.66
C LEU A 89 -12.31 4.87 -1.23
N PHE A 90 -11.59 5.79 -1.86
CA PHE A 90 -10.23 6.16 -1.46
C PHE A 90 -10.17 6.60 0.00
N PHE A 91 -11.07 7.47 0.44
CA PHE A 91 -11.15 7.92 1.82
C PHE A 91 -11.49 6.77 2.78
N LEU A 92 -12.43 5.89 2.41
CA LEU A 92 -12.78 4.70 3.20
C LEU A 92 -11.57 3.79 3.40
N PHE A 93 -10.82 3.49 2.33
CA PHE A 93 -9.61 2.67 2.41
C PHE A 93 -8.57 3.30 3.34
N LEU A 94 -8.31 4.61 3.21
CA LEU A 94 -7.39 5.32 4.11
C LEU A 94 -7.85 5.26 5.56
N PHE A 95 -9.14 5.47 5.82
CA PHE A 95 -9.68 5.41 7.17
C PHE A 95 -9.53 4.02 7.79
N VAL A 96 -9.79 2.95 7.03
CA VAL A 96 -9.62 1.57 7.48
C VAL A 96 -8.15 1.25 7.72
N ILE A 97 -7.24 1.65 6.83
CA ILE A 97 -5.79 1.46 7.00
C ILE A 97 -5.32 2.17 8.28
N PHE A 98 -5.74 3.42 8.49
CA PHE A 98 -5.39 4.19 9.68
C PHE A 98 -5.89 3.52 10.97
N ALA A 99 -7.11 3.00 10.99
CA ALA A 99 -7.64 2.26 12.14
C ALA A 99 -6.85 0.98 12.41
N LEU A 100 -6.45 0.25 11.36
CA LEU A 100 -5.61 -0.94 11.46
C LEU A 100 -4.21 -0.61 11.99
N GLU A 101 -3.60 0.48 11.51
CA GLU A 101 -2.29 0.95 12.00
C GLU A 101 -2.33 1.30 13.48
N ILE A 102 -3.37 2.00 13.95
CA ILE A 102 -3.54 2.32 15.37
C ILE A 102 -3.72 1.04 16.19
N ALA A 103 -4.58 0.12 15.73
CA ALA A 103 -4.80 -1.15 16.43
C ALA A 103 -3.51 -1.97 16.52
N ALA A 104 -2.75 -2.07 15.43
CA ALA A 104 -1.47 -2.76 15.38
C ALA A 104 -0.42 -2.07 16.28
N ALA A 105 -0.36 -0.74 16.29
CA ALA A 105 0.56 0.02 17.14
C ALA A 105 0.27 -0.18 18.64
N ILE A 106 -1.01 -0.15 19.04
CA ILE A 106 -1.42 -0.40 20.42
C ILE A 106 -1.09 -1.84 20.82
N TRP A 107 -1.46 -2.81 19.97
CA TRP A 107 -1.20 -4.22 20.24
C TRP A 107 0.30 -4.53 20.32
N GLY A 108 1.10 -3.95 19.42
CA GLY A 108 2.56 -4.07 19.41
C GLY A 108 3.20 -3.43 20.65
N PHE A 109 2.69 -2.28 21.10
CA PHE A 109 3.17 -1.65 22.34
C PHE A 109 2.81 -2.48 23.58
N ALA A 110 1.59 -3.03 23.63
CA ALA A 110 1.11 -3.83 24.75
C ALA A 110 1.81 -5.20 24.88
N ASN A 111 2.32 -5.74 23.78
CA ASN A 111 2.99 -7.05 23.75
C ASN A 111 4.51 -6.96 23.49
N LYS A 112 5.13 -5.81 23.83
CA LYS A 112 6.57 -5.58 23.63
C LYS A 112 7.50 -6.63 24.24
N GLU A 113 7.07 -7.38 25.25
CA GLU A 113 7.87 -8.43 25.88
C GLU A 113 7.74 -9.81 25.20
N LYS A 114 6.80 -9.95 24.27
CA LYS A 114 6.47 -11.21 23.58
C LYS A 114 6.85 -11.20 22.09
N VAL A 115 7.21 -10.05 21.54
CA VAL A 115 7.58 -9.79 20.14
C VAL A 115 9.02 -9.32 20.07
#